data_AF-A0A061NPL0-F1
#
_entry.id   AF-A0A061NPL0-F1
#
_cell.length_a   1.000
_cell.length_b   1.000
_cell.length_c   1.000
_cell.angle_alpha   90.00
_cell.angle_beta   90.00
_cell.angle_gamma   90.00
#
_symmetry.space_group_name_H-M   'P 1'
#
loop_
_entity.id
_entity.type
_entity.pdbx_description
1 polymer ?
#
loop_
_entity_poly.entity_id
_entity_poly.type
_entity_poly.pdbx_seq_one_letter_code
_entity_poly.pdbx_strand_id
1 'polypeptide(L)'
;MNQNSQIALLDKMKMWFKFVGLLDIDQAEQYRSSIRSKLQNEPLPEAFESIYSLVEFRHQLVIGTLRNHPIRQKEYLVDAVGEMFFNDFHKYLFFSNQGIIHFNNNNYMTALDCYREAETALIDLDSIEQANFFYRFGQIYYRLHQNIAAFSYFESAAFIYELEPPLRYKLANCQNYIAAIYSELSQIEDAERMFLKAMETSKGITNTTGS
;
A
#
# COMPACT_ATOMS: atom_id res chain seq x y z
N MET A 1 9.41 8.07 27.86
CA MET A 1 8.15 7.35 27.61
C MET A 1 8.26 5.94 28.18
N ASN A 2 7.26 5.43 28.92
CA ASN A 2 7.29 4.06 29.48
C ASN A 2 6.82 3.00 28.46
N GLN A 3 7.07 1.72 28.74
CA GLN A 3 6.75 0.62 27.81
C GLN A 3 5.26 0.56 27.42
N ASN A 4 4.34 0.76 28.38
CA ASN A 4 2.91 0.75 28.10
C ASN A 4 2.49 1.91 27.19
N SER A 5 3.08 3.10 27.38
CA SER A 5 2.85 4.25 26.50
C SER A 5 3.43 4.05 25.10
N GLN A 6 4.55 3.34 24.96
CA GLN A 6 5.12 2.95 23.66
C GLN A 6 4.21 1.98 22.89
N ILE A 7 3.70 0.95 23.56
CA ILE A 7 2.75 0.00 22.95
C ILE A 7 1.49 0.73 22.48
N ALA A 8 0.88 1.55 23.35
CA ALA A 8 -0.32 2.30 23.01
C ALA A 8 -0.10 3.32 21.87
N LEU A 9 1.11 3.87 21.74
CA LEU A 9 1.45 4.76 20.63
C LEU A 9 1.61 3.99 19.32
N LEU A 10 2.31 2.85 19.34
CA LEU A 10 2.46 1.98 18.18
C LEU A 10 1.10 1.51 17.66
N ASP A 11 0.20 1.11 18.55
CA ASP A 11 -1.15 0.68 18.17
C ASP A 11 -1.93 1.82 17.49
N LYS A 12 -1.79 3.06 17.97
CA LYS A 12 -2.37 4.23 17.29
C LYS A 12 -1.79 4.46 15.90
N MET A 13 -0.47 4.28 15.72
CA MET A 13 0.18 4.39 14.41
C MET A 13 -0.28 3.29 13.44
N LYS A 14 -0.45 2.06 13.92
CA LYS A 14 -1.03 0.95 13.15
C LYS A 14 -2.48 1.23 12.75
N MET A 15 -3.29 1.78 13.66
CA MET A 15 -4.66 2.19 13.33
C MET A 15 -4.72 3.31 12.31
N TRP A 16 -3.87 4.34 12.46
CA TRP A 16 -3.73 5.40 11.45
C TRP A 16 -3.41 4.80 10.07
N PHE A 17 -2.41 3.93 10.02
CA PHE A 17 -1.98 3.27 8.79
C PHE A 17 -3.08 2.40 8.16
N LYS A 18 -3.83 1.64 8.98
CA LYS A 18 -4.99 0.86 8.53
C LYS A 18 -6.02 1.75 7.82
N PHE A 19 -6.38 2.89 8.41
CA PHE A 19 -7.35 3.81 7.79
C PHE A 19 -6.80 4.47 6.52
N VAL A 20 -5.49 4.72 6.44
CA VAL A 20 -4.84 5.11 5.16
C VAL A 20 -5.00 4.01 4.10
N GLY A 21 -4.82 2.74 4.47
CA GLY A 21 -5.01 1.59 3.57
C GLY A 21 -6.45 1.39 3.08
N LEU A 22 -7.41 1.66 3.96
CA LEU A 22 -8.86 1.69 3.69
C LEU A 22 -9.32 2.93 2.91
N LEU A 23 -8.47 3.97 2.84
CA LEU A 23 -8.79 5.28 2.26
C LEU A 23 -9.89 6.03 3.01
N ASP A 24 -10.08 5.70 4.29
CA ASP A 24 -10.90 6.49 5.20
C ASP A 24 -10.03 7.63 5.74
N ILE A 25 -9.95 8.71 4.96
CA ILE A 25 -9.06 9.83 5.22
C ILE A 25 -9.47 10.59 6.49
N ASP A 26 -10.76 10.66 6.77
CA ASP A 26 -11.29 11.33 7.96
C ASP A 26 -10.83 10.62 9.22
N GLN A 27 -10.96 9.30 9.29
CA GLN A 27 -10.43 8.53 10.43
C GLN A 27 -8.91 8.57 10.49
N ALA A 28 -8.24 8.44 9.34
CA ALA A 28 -6.78 8.53 9.29
C ALA A 28 -6.28 9.86 9.88
N GLU A 29 -6.91 10.98 9.54
CA GLU A 29 -6.55 12.31 10.06
C GLU A 29 -6.85 12.45 11.56
N GLN A 30 -7.94 11.86 12.06
CA GLN A 30 -8.23 11.85 13.50
C GLN A 30 -7.11 11.16 14.29
N TYR A 31 -6.65 9.98 13.85
CA TYR A 31 -5.54 9.29 14.51
C TYR A 31 -4.24 10.09 14.40
N ARG A 32 -3.92 10.61 13.20
CA ARG A 32 -2.74 11.44 12.94
C ARG A 32 -2.68 12.65 13.85
N SER A 33 -3.78 13.39 13.97
CA SER A 33 -3.91 14.56 14.84
C SER A 33 -3.79 14.20 16.32
N SER A 34 -4.42 13.10 16.76
CA SER A 34 -4.29 12.61 18.15
C SER A 34 -2.85 12.20 18.48
N ILE A 35 -2.13 11.58 17.53
CA ILE A 35 -0.70 11.25 17.70
C ILE A 35 0.08 12.55 17.82
N ARG A 36 -0.06 13.48 16.86
CA ARG A 36 0.68 14.75 16.82
C ARG A 36 0.50 15.60 18.09
N SER A 37 -0.72 15.66 18.63
CA SER A 37 -0.98 16.35 19.90
C SER A 37 -0.20 15.73 21.07
N LYS A 38 -0.08 14.40 21.13
CA LYS A 38 0.77 13.74 22.13
C LYS A 38 2.26 14.06 21.94
N LEU A 39 2.72 14.17 20.69
CA LEU A 39 4.12 14.43 20.36
C LEU A 39 4.59 15.84 20.76
N GLN A 40 3.69 16.79 20.96
CA GLN A 40 4.05 18.15 21.37
C GLN A 40 4.67 18.21 22.78
N ASN A 41 4.45 17.18 23.61
CA ASN A 41 4.83 17.20 25.01
C ASN A 41 6.06 16.34 25.34
N GLU A 42 6.47 15.43 24.45
CA GLU A 42 7.56 14.50 24.70
C GLU A 42 8.23 14.06 23.38
N PRO A 43 9.58 14.10 23.28
CA PRO A 43 10.28 13.59 22.11
C PRO A 43 10.09 12.07 21.98
N LEU A 44 10.04 11.59 20.73
CA LEU A 44 9.89 10.17 20.46
C LEU A 44 11.24 9.46 20.48
N PRO A 45 11.27 8.17 20.85
CA PRO A 45 12.41 7.32 20.50
C PRO A 45 12.57 7.29 18.96
N GLU A 46 13.80 7.28 18.48
CA GLU A 46 14.16 7.31 17.05
C GLU A 46 13.35 6.33 16.19
N ALA A 47 13.20 5.08 16.65
CA ALA A 47 12.39 4.08 15.95
C ALA A 47 10.93 4.51 15.71
N PHE A 48 10.32 5.23 16.66
CA PHE A 48 8.95 5.73 16.54
C PHE A 48 8.87 6.97 15.65
N GLU A 49 9.90 7.79 15.61
CA GLU A 49 10.01 8.90 14.65
C GLU A 49 10.08 8.38 13.22
N SER A 50 10.87 7.32 13.00
CA SER A 50 10.93 6.62 11.72
C SER A 50 9.57 6.05 11.32
N ILE A 51 8.92 5.27 12.19
CA ILE A 51 7.59 4.70 11.93
C ILE A 51 6.58 5.82 11.61
N TYR A 52 6.55 6.89 12.41
CA TYR A 52 5.67 8.03 12.16
C TYR A 52 5.89 8.62 10.76
N SER A 53 7.14 8.88 10.40
CA SER A 53 7.51 9.48 9.11
C SER A 53 7.14 8.56 7.93
N LEU A 54 7.27 7.24 8.09
CA LEU A 54 6.89 6.26 7.09
C LEU A 54 5.37 6.16 6.89
N VAL A 55 4.57 6.24 7.97
CA VAL A 55 3.10 6.30 7.86
C VAL A 55 2.64 7.65 7.30
N GLU A 56 3.31 8.74 7.67
CA GLU A 56 3.06 10.07 7.13
C GLU A 56 3.26 10.09 5.61
N PHE A 57 4.36 9.54 5.11
CA PHE A 57 4.61 9.40 3.67
C PHE A 57 3.45 8.67 2.97
N ARG A 58 2.95 7.57 3.55
CA ARG A 58 1.81 6.81 3.03
C ARG A 58 0.53 7.64 2.99
N HIS A 59 0.26 8.38 4.06
CA HIS A 59 -0.88 9.29 4.12
C HIS A 59 -0.79 10.35 3.02
N GLN A 60 0.35 11.02 2.87
CA GLN A 60 0.60 12.03 1.84
C GLN A 60 0.47 11.48 0.41
N LEU A 61 0.88 10.23 0.17
CA LEU A 61 0.64 9.56 -1.11
C LEU A 61 -0.86 9.39 -1.40
N VAL A 62 -1.64 8.96 -0.41
CA VAL A 62 -3.06 8.68 -0.59
C VAL A 62 -3.87 9.96 -0.80
N ILE A 63 -3.60 11.02 -0.04
CA ILE A 63 -4.29 12.31 -0.18
C ILE A 63 -3.84 13.13 -1.40
N GLY A 64 -2.93 12.59 -2.22
CA GLY A 64 -2.53 13.18 -3.50
C GLY A 64 -1.35 14.14 -3.46
N THR A 65 -0.95 14.62 -2.28
CA THR A 65 0.13 15.61 -2.12
C THR A 65 1.50 15.12 -2.62
N LEU A 66 1.74 13.80 -2.58
CA LEU A 66 2.92 13.18 -3.17
C LEU A 66 2.63 12.36 -4.43
N ARG A 67 1.36 11.99 -4.68
CA ARG A 67 0.98 11.02 -5.73
C ARG A 67 1.52 11.38 -7.11
N ASN A 68 1.50 12.66 -7.46
CA ASN A 68 1.91 13.17 -8.78
C ASN A 68 3.28 13.86 -8.76
N HIS A 69 4.08 13.66 -7.70
CA HIS A 69 5.38 14.32 -7.51
C HIS A 69 6.52 13.31 -7.31
N PRO A 70 6.90 12.56 -8.36
CA PRO A 70 7.92 11.51 -8.25
C PRO A 70 9.30 12.03 -7.81
N ILE A 71 9.62 13.30 -8.10
CA ILE A 71 10.87 13.94 -7.62
C ILE A 71 10.85 14.07 -6.10
N ARG A 72 9.75 14.57 -5.51
CA ARG A 72 9.61 14.69 -4.05
C ARG A 72 9.60 13.34 -3.36
N GLN A 73 9.00 12.33 -4.00
CA GLN A 73 9.03 10.97 -3.45
C GLN A 73 10.47 10.43 -3.32
N LYS A 74 11.40 10.80 -4.22
CA LYS A 74 12.80 10.36 -4.14
C LYS A 74 13.52 10.90 -2.91
N GLU A 75 13.07 12.01 -2.32
CA GLU A 75 13.64 12.57 -1.08
C GLU A 75 13.45 11.62 0.11
N TYR A 76 12.55 10.64 -0.01
CA TYR A 76 12.29 9.60 0.99
C TYR A 76 13.03 8.28 0.70
N LEU A 77 13.87 8.22 -0.34
CA LEU A 77 14.73 7.05 -0.57
C LEU A 77 15.83 7.00 0.49
N VAL A 78 15.98 5.84 1.10
CA VAL A 78 16.99 5.58 2.15
C VAL A 78 17.69 4.28 1.83
N ASP A 79 19.02 4.25 2.02
CA ASP A 79 19.80 3.01 1.89
C ASP A 79 19.44 2.08 3.06
N ALA A 80 19.08 0.82 2.75
CA ALA A 80 18.70 -0.17 3.74
C ALA A 80 19.92 -0.73 4.52
N VAL A 81 21.15 -0.46 4.07
CA VAL A 81 22.37 -1.02 4.69
C VAL A 81 22.52 -0.50 6.12
N GLY A 82 22.44 -1.43 7.09
CA GLY A 82 22.63 -1.12 8.51
C GLY A 82 21.35 -0.68 9.23
N GLU A 83 20.21 -0.64 8.54
CA GLU A 83 18.92 -0.32 9.16
C GLU A 83 18.52 -1.37 10.20
N MET A 84 18.15 -0.89 11.39
CA MET A 84 17.63 -1.73 12.48
C MET A 84 16.13 -1.47 12.67
N PHE A 85 15.32 -2.47 12.36
CA PHE A 85 13.88 -2.36 12.53
C PHE A 85 13.46 -2.71 13.96
N PHE A 86 12.59 -1.87 14.52
CA PHE A 86 12.04 -2.06 15.86
C PHE A 86 11.09 -3.26 15.95
N ASN A 87 10.35 -3.53 14.87
CA ASN A 87 9.46 -4.67 14.70
C ASN A 87 9.13 -4.88 13.22
N ASP A 88 8.37 -5.93 12.92
CA ASP A 88 7.96 -6.28 11.56
C ASP A 88 7.11 -5.20 10.89
N PHE A 89 6.28 -4.48 11.65
CA PHE A 89 5.53 -3.34 11.11
C PHE A 89 6.44 -2.21 10.61
N HIS A 90 7.51 -1.90 11.36
CA HIS A 90 8.52 -0.94 10.94
C HIS A 90 9.25 -1.43 9.68
N LYS A 91 9.69 -2.70 9.65
CA LYS A 91 10.33 -3.32 8.48
C LYS A 91 9.42 -3.24 7.24
N TYR A 92 8.16 -3.64 7.38
CA TYR A 92 7.18 -3.61 6.30
C TYR A 92 7.00 -2.20 5.73
N LEU A 93 6.77 -1.21 6.61
CA LEU A 93 6.58 0.18 6.19
C LEU A 93 7.79 0.70 5.41
N PHE A 94 8.99 0.43 5.90
CA PHE A 94 10.23 0.85 5.25
C PHE A 94 10.31 0.27 3.84
N PHE A 95 10.31 -1.05 3.71
CA PHE A 95 10.52 -1.70 2.42
C PHE A 95 9.37 -1.47 1.44
N SER A 96 8.11 -1.50 1.90
CA SER A 96 6.97 -1.22 1.02
C SER A 96 6.99 0.22 0.50
N ASN A 97 7.38 1.20 1.32
CA ASN A 97 7.55 2.59 0.88
C ASN A 97 8.66 2.74 -0.15
N GLN A 98 9.85 2.17 0.12
CA GLN A 98 10.96 2.15 -0.85
C GLN A 98 10.50 1.51 -2.18
N GLY A 99 9.79 0.38 -2.11
CA GLY A 99 9.26 -0.31 -3.28
C GLY A 99 8.29 0.53 -4.10
N ILE A 100 7.41 1.31 -3.45
CA ILE A 100 6.50 2.23 -4.13
C ILE A 100 7.27 3.33 -4.86
N ILE A 101 8.26 3.93 -4.20
CA ILE A 101 9.06 4.99 -4.81
C ILE A 101 9.83 4.45 -6.01
N HIS A 102 10.44 3.26 -5.90
CA HIS A 102 11.12 2.60 -7.02
C HIS A 102 10.17 2.27 -8.16
N PHE A 103 8.99 1.72 -7.87
CA PHE A 103 7.97 1.42 -8.89
C PHE A 103 7.54 2.69 -9.64
N ASN A 104 7.24 3.77 -8.91
CA ASN A 104 6.83 5.05 -9.51
C ASN A 104 7.94 5.69 -10.36
N ASN A 105 9.20 5.28 -10.16
CA ASN A 105 10.36 5.71 -10.94
C ASN A 105 10.76 4.71 -12.04
N ASN A 106 9.93 3.70 -12.32
CA ASN A 106 10.17 2.64 -13.30
C ASN A 106 11.32 1.68 -12.94
N ASN A 107 11.78 1.66 -11.69
CA ASN A 107 12.81 0.74 -11.21
C ASN A 107 12.18 -0.57 -10.73
N TYR A 108 11.56 -1.33 -11.64
CA TYR A 108 10.72 -2.47 -11.30
C TYR A 108 11.45 -3.62 -10.61
N MET A 109 12.71 -3.89 -10.99
CA MET A 109 13.51 -4.93 -10.32
C MET A 109 13.83 -4.56 -8.87
N THR A 110 14.23 -3.31 -8.61
CA THR A 110 14.46 -2.85 -7.24
C THR A 110 13.16 -2.82 -6.44
N ALA A 111 12.04 -2.43 -7.07
CA ALA A 111 10.73 -2.50 -6.43
C ALA A 111 10.36 -3.94 -6.05
N LEU A 112 10.65 -4.92 -6.91
CA LEU A 112 10.47 -6.36 -6.63
C LEU A 112 11.29 -6.79 -5.41
N ASP A 113 12.56 -6.41 -5.34
CA ASP A 113 13.43 -6.76 -4.20
C ASP A 113 12.94 -6.14 -2.89
N CYS A 114 12.52 -4.87 -2.92
CA CYS A 114 11.89 -4.23 -1.77
C CYS A 114 10.60 -4.96 -1.33
N TYR A 115 9.74 -5.34 -2.28
CA TYR A 115 8.49 -6.03 -1.96
C TYR A 115 8.71 -7.44 -1.41
N ARG A 116 9.76 -8.15 -1.83
CA ARG A 116 10.16 -9.44 -1.22
C ARG A 116 10.57 -9.27 0.23
N GLU A 117 11.34 -8.22 0.55
CA GLU A 117 11.68 -7.93 1.94
C GLU A 117 10.45 -7.54 2.77
N ALA A 118 9.53 -6.76 2.22
CA ALA A 118 8.28 -6.42 2.87
C ALA A 118 7.38 -7.65 3.12
N GLU A 119 7.35 -8.62 2.20
CA GLU A 119 6.57 -9.86 2.32
C GLU A 119 6.90 -10.64 3.60
N THR A 120 8.17 -10.62 4.03
CA THR A 120 8.62 -11.32 5.25
C THR A 120 7.94 -10.82 6.53
N ALA A 121 7.37 -9.61 6.50
CA ALA A 121 6.70 -8.95 7.61
C ALA A 121 5.18 -8.79 7.41
N LEU A 122 4.62 -9.43 6.38
CA LEU A 122 3.23 -9.23 5.95
C LEU A 122 2.20 -9.88 6.86
N ILE A 123 2.53 -11.04 7.46
CA ILE A 123 1.57 -11.90 8.15
C ILE A 123 0.89 -11.25 9.35
N ASP A 124 1.58 -10.31 10.00
CA ASP A 124 1.10 -9.59 11.19
C ASP A 124 0.23 -8.37 10.86
N LEU A 125 -0.01 -8.09 9.57
CA LEU A 125 -0.81 -6.96 9.13
C LEU A 125 -2.26 -7.36 8.90
N ASP A 126 -3.15 -6.36 8.97
CA ASP A 126 -4.56 -6.58 8.70
C ASP A 126 -4.82 -6.93 7.22
N SER A 127 -5.96 -7.57 6.96
CA SER A 127 -6.32 -8.08 5.63
C SER A 127 -6.32 -7.00 4.55
N ILE A 128 -6.65 -5.75 4.90
CA ILE A 128 -6.67 -4.65 3.93
C ILE A 128 -5.26 -4.35 3.45
N GLU A 129 -4.30 -4.29 4.36
CA GLU A 129 -2.92 -4.06 3.95
C GLU A 129 -2.35 -5.26 3.22
N GLN A 130 -2.73 -6.49 3.58
CA GLN A 130 -2.37 -7.67 2.78
C GLN A 130 -2.88 -7.55 1.32
N ALA A 131 -4.12 -7.11 1.13
CA ALA A 131 -4.66 -6.85 -0.21
C ALA A 131 -3.93 -5.71 -0.94
N ASN A 132 -3.56 -4.64 -0.22
CA ASN A 132 -2.77 -3.54 -0.77
C ASN A 132 -1.37 -3.99 -1.21
N PHE A 133 -0.76 -4.88 -0.42
CA PHE A 133 0.51 -5.50 -0.74
C PHE A 133 0.38 -6.36 -2.01
N PHE A 134 -0.55 -7.32 -2.04
CA PHE A 134 -0.75 -8.21 -3.19
C PHE A 134 -1.05 -7.41 -4.47
N TYR A 135 -1.89 -6.38 -4.39
CA TYR A 135 -2.18 -5.52 -5.53
C TYR A 135 -0.91 -4.88 -6.10
N ARG A 136 -0.09 -4.27 -5.24
CA ARG A 136 1.16 -3.61 -5.68
C ARG A 136 2.20 -4.62 -6.16
N PHE A 137 2.26 -5.78 -5.53
CA PHE A 137 3.20 -6.82 -5.93
C PHE A 137 2.82 -7.41 -7.30
N GLY A 138 1.52 -7.63 -7.53
CA GLY A 138 0.98 -7.99 -8.85
C GLY A 138 1.30 -6.95 -9.91
N GLN A 139 1.19 -5.65 -9.60
CA GLN A 139 1.61 -4.57 -10.52
C GLN A 139 3.09 -4.67 -10.88
N ILE A 140 3.97 -4.93 -9.91
CA ILE A 140 5.41 -5.10 -10.15
C ILE A 140 5.66 -6.28 -11.10
N TYR A 141 5.10 -7.46 -10.80
CA TYR A 141 5.26 -8.63 -11.66
C TYR A 141 4.70 -8.42 -13.07
N TYR A 142 3.56 -7.73 -13.19
CA TYR A 142 2.96 -7.40 -14.48
C TYR A 142 3.88 -6.49 -15.31
N ARG A 143 4.47 -5.46 -14.69
CA ARG A 143 5.44 -4.58 -15.38
C ARG A 143 6.74 -5.28 -15.76
N LEU A 144 7.05 -6.41 -15.12
CA LEU A 144 8.18 -7.28 -15.45
C LEU A 144 7.78 -8.41 -16.42
N HIS A 145 6.59 -8.38 -16.99
CA HIS A 145 6.04 -9.40 -17.92
C HIS A 145 5.95 -10.81 -17.32
N GLN A 146 5.84 -10.91 -15.98
CA GLN A 146 5.66 -12.16 -15.25
C GLN A 146 4.18 -12.43 -15.01
N ASN A 147 3.44 -12.66 -16.09
CA ASN A 147 1.98 -12.65 -16.11
C ASN A 147 1.33 -13.69 -15.17
N ILE A 148 1.89 -14.89 -15.05
CA ILE A 148 1.35 -15.94 -14.17
C ILE A 148 1.45 -15.52 -12.70
N ALA A 149 2.61 -14.97 -12.29
CA ALA A 149 2.79 -14.48 -10.93
C ALA A 149 1.88 -13.27 -10.66
N ALA A 150 1.82 -12.33 -11.60
CA ALA A 150 0.97 -11.15 -11.49
C ALA A 150 -0.51 -11.53 -11.31
N PHE A 151 -1.00 -12.49 -12.10
CA PHE A 151 -2.37 -13.01 -12.03
C PHE A 151 -2.70 -13.51 -10.62
N SER A 152 -1.87 -14.39 -10.05
CA SER A 152 -2.07 -14.95 -8.70
C SER A 152 -2.18 -13.87 -7.62
N TYR A 153 -1.33 -12.84 -7.70
CA TYR A 153 -1.38 -11.71 -6.75
C TYR A 153 -2.61 -10.83 -6.95
N PHE A 154 -3.04 -10.58 -8.20
CA PHE A 154 -4.26 -9.84 -8.46
C PHE A 154 -5.52 -10.60 -8.01
N GLU A 155 -5.57 -11.91 -8.16
CA GLU A 155 -6.65 -12.74 -7.62
C GLU A 155 -6.69 -12.68 -6.09
N SER A 156 -5.53 -12.82 -5.43
CA SER A 156 -5.44 -12.73 -3.97
C SER A 156 -5.91 -11.37 -3.44
N ALA A 157 -5.52 -10.28 -4.12
CA ALA A 157 -5.99 -8.94 -3.78
C ALA A 157 -7.50 -8.78 -4.02
N ALA A 158 -8.00 -9.27 -5.16
CA ALA A 158 -9.41 -9.19 -5.53
C ALA A 158 -10.31 -9.91 -4.52
N PHE A 159 -9.91 -11.11 -4.08
CA PHE A 159 -10.65 -11.89 -3.08
C PHE A 159 -10.93 -11.09 -1.80
N ILE A 160 -9.94 -10.33 -1.33
CA ILE A 160 -10.10 -9.51 -0.13
C ILE A 160 -10.93 -8.25 -0.44
N TYR A 161 -10.67 -7.56 -1.55
CA TYR A 161 -11.41 -6.36 -1.92
C TYR A 161 -12.91 -6.62 -2.21
N GLU A 162 -13.29 -7.84 -2.58
CA GLU A 162 -14.71 -8.23 -2.72
C GLU A 162 -15.49 -8.06 -1.41
N LEU A 163 -14.82 -8.14 -0.26
CA LEU A 163 -15.44 -8.00 1.06
C LEU A 163 -15.44 -6.55 1.59
N GLU A 164 -14.86 -5.61 0.84
CA GLU A 164 -14.55 -4.26 1.32
C GLU A 164 -15.17 -3.18 0.43
N PRO A 165 -16.44 -2.79 0.68
CA PRO A 165 -17.16 -1.84 -0.17
C PRO A 165 -16.41 -0.52 -0.47
N PRO A 166 -15.69 0.12 0.49
CA PRO A 166 -14.90 1.32 0.20
C PRO A 166 -13.80 1.12 -0.85
N LEU A 167 -13.33 -0.12 -1.04
CA LEU A 167 -12.24 -0.48 -1.92
C LEU A 167 -12.71 -1.14 -3.24
N ARG A 168 -14.00 -1.05 -3.56
CA ARG A 168 -14.58 -1.64 -4.79
C ARG A 168 -13.88 -1.18 -6.08
N TYR A 169 -13.29 0.02 -6.10
CA TYR A 169 -12.51 0.47 -7.26
C TYR A 169 -11.18 -0.29 -7.41
N LYS A 170 -10.55 -0.69 -6.30
CA LYS A 170 -9.34 -1.52 -6.34
C LYS A 170 -9.68 -2.92 -6.84
N LEU A 171 -10.84 -3.47 -6.46
CA LEU A 171 -11.35 -4.70 -7.04
C LEU A 171 -11.51 -4.60 -8.56
N ALA A 172 -12.14 -3.53 -9.06
CA ALA A 172 -12.28 -3.29 -10.50
C ALA A 172 -10.91 -3.20 -11.19
N ASN A 173 -9.92 -2.58 -10.53
CA ASN A 173 -8.55 -2.52 -11.05
C ASN A 173 -7.87 -3.90 -11.10
N CYS A 174 -8.04 -4.76 -10.08
CA CYS A 174 -7.53 -6.14 -10.14
C CYS A 174 -8.14 -6.89 -11.33
N GLN A 175 -9.46 -6.78 -11.53
CA GLN A 175 -10.16 -7.42 -12.64
C GLN A 175 -9.67 -6.90 -14.00
N ASN A 176 -9.40 -5.59 -14.12
CA ASN A 176 -8.79 -5.01 -15.33
C ASN A 176 -7.39 -5.56 -15.61
N TYR A 177 -6.54 -5.69 -14.60
CA TYR A 177 -5.20 -6.30 -14.78
C TYR A 177 -5.30 -7.77 -15.19
N ILE A 178 -6.20 -8.53 -14.56
CA ILE A 178 -6.46 -9.93 -14.92
C ILE A 178 -6.93 -10.02 -16.38
N ALA A 179 -7.86 -9.16 -16.81
CA ALA A 179 -8.32 -9.09 -18.19
C ALA A 179 -7.19 -8.76 -19.18
N ALA A 180 -6.31 -7.81 -18.82
CA ALA A 180 -5.14 -7.46 -19.61
C ALA A 180 -4.17 -8.64 -19.76
N ILE A 181 -3.93 -9.38 -18.68
CA ILE A 181 -3.11 -10.61 -18.70
C ILE A 181 -3.73 -11.65 -19.63
N TYR A 182 -5.04 -11.91 -19.54
CA TYR A 182 -5.73 -12.82 -20.46
C TYR A 182 -5.58 -12.38 -21.92
N SER A 183 -5.72 -11.09 -22.19
CA SER A 183 -5.54 -10.54 -23.54
C SER A 183 -4.11 -10.76 -24.06
N GLU A 184 -3.09 -10.55 -23.23
CA GLU A 184 -1.68 -10.79 -23.59
C GLU A 184 -1.38 -12.27 -23.85
N LEU A 185 -2.10 -13.16 -23.16
CA LEU A 185 -2.04 -14.61 -23.38
C LEU A 185 -2.95 -15.09 -24.53
N SER A 186 -3.56 -14.17 -25.29
CA SER A 186 -4.49 -14.45 -26.40
C SER A 186 -5.74 -15.25 -25.99
N GLN A 187 -6.15 -15.16 -24.72
CA GLN A 187 -7.38 -15.76 -24.19
C GLN A 187 -8.51 -14.72 -24.25
N ILE A 188 -9.03 -14.48 -25.44
CA ILE A 188 -9.86 -13.31 -25.75
C ILE A 188 -11.22 -13.38 -25.03
N GLU A 189 -11.85 -14.55 -24.96
CA GLU A 189 -13.14 -14.72 -24.29
C GLU A 189 -13.06 -14.47 -22.79
N ASP A 190 -11.97 -14.90 -22.15
CA ASP A 190 -11.74 -14.67 -20.72
C ASP A 190 -11.37 -13.22 -20.43
N ALA A 191 -10.59 -12.59 -21.31
CA ALA A 191 -10.31 -11.17 -21.24
C ALA A 191 -11.61 -10.33 -21.32
N GLU A 192 -12.47 -10.61 -22.30
CA GLU A 192 -13.76 -9.91 -22.46
C GLU A 192 -14.63 -10.09 -21.21
N ARG A 193 -14.77 -11.31 -20.71
CA ARG A 193 -15.53 -11.61 -19.50
C ARG A 193 -15.03 -10.80 -18.30
N MET A 194 -13.71 -10.72 -18.12
CA MET A 194 -13.11 -9.99 -17.00
C MET A 194 -13.24 -8.47 -17.15
N PHE A 195 -13.10 -7.94 -18.37
CA PHE A 195 -13.38 -6.51 -18.62
C PHE A 195 -14.84 -6.16 -18.33
N LEU A 196 -15.80 -7.00 -18.74
CA LEU A 196 -17.22 -6.81 -18.40
C LEU A 196 -17.46 -6.88 -16.88
N LYS A 197 -16.80 -7.79 -16.17
CA LYS A 197 -16.86 -7.86 -14.69
C LYS A 197 -16.31 -6.58 -14.05
N ALA A 198 -15.20 -6.04 -14.55
CA ALA A 198 -14.63 -4.78 -14.09
C ALA A 198 -15.54 -3.58 -14.35
N MET A 199 -16.17 -3.52 -15.53
CA MET A 199 -17.18 -2.51 -15.86
C MET A 199 -18.38 -2.57 -14.91
N GLU A 200 -18.92 -3.76 -14.63
CA GLU A 200 -20.01 -3.91 -13.67
C GLU A 200 -19.59 -3.51 -12.24
N THR A 201 -18.40 -3.91 -11.82
CA THR A 201 -17.85 -3.57 -10.51
C THR A 201 -17.64 -2.06 -10.36
N SER A 202 -17.27 -1.36 -11.43
CA SER A 202 -17.07 0.09 -11.43
C SER A 202 -18.37 0.90 -11.55
N LYS A 203 -19.51 0.27 -11.87
CA LYS A 203 -20.81 0.98 -11.88
C LYS A 203 -21.13 1.56 -10.51
N GLY A 204 -21.44 2.85 -10.49
CA GLY A 204 -21.76 3.59 -9.27
C GLY A 204 -20.54 4.01 -8.45
N ILE A 205 -19.31 3.70 -8.89
CA ILE A 205 -18.11 4.33 -8.35
C ILE A 205 -18.06 5.74 -8.93
N THR A 206 -18.64 6.71 -8.21
CA THR A 206 -18.45 8.11 -8.54
C THR A 206 -16.99 8.46 -8.30
N ASN A 207 -16.30 9.03 -9.29
CA ASN A 207 -14.93 9.54 -9.14
C ASN A 207 -14.87 10.55 -7.97
N THR A 208 -14.58 10.08 -6.76
CA THR A 208 -14.29 10.94 -5.59
C THR A 208 -12.79 11.07 -5.34
N THR A 209 -11.94 10.68 -6.29
CA THR A 209 -10.51 10.99 -6.23
C THR A 209 -10.03 11.54 -7.57
N GLY A 210 -10.09 12.85 -7.73
CA GLY A 210 -9.72 13.50 -8.99
C GLY A 210 -9.68 15.03 -8.94
N SER A 211 -8.86 15.59 -8.06
CA SER A 211 -8.19 16.89 -8.26
C SER A 211 -6.97 16.94 -7.36
#